data_AF-A0AAF0MQ62-F1
#
_entry.id   AF-A0AAF0MQ62-F1
#
_cell.length_a   1.000
_cell.length_b   1.000
_cell.length_c   1.000
_cell.angle_alpha   90.00
_cell.angle_beta   90.00
_cell.angle_gamma   90.00
#
_symmetry.space_group_name_H-M   'P 1'
#
loop_
_entity.id
_entity.type
_entity.pdbx_description
1 polymer ?
#
loop_
_entity_poly.entity_id
_entity_poly.type
_entity_poly.pdbx_seq_one_letter_code
_entity_poly.pdbx_strand_id
1 'polypeptide(L)'
;MIVTTTKEVPGKNFMIIGIAKGTGGGEERKKSLSECYDEALSDLEDCARQMYADAVVAVSLSVTETGGEKHRRNQVLAYGTAVSFLDRRNILGRSVRPFGRIFCYL
;
A
#
# COMPACT_ATOMS: atom_id res chain seq x y z
N MET A 1 -10.76 -2.36 1.40
CA MET A 1 -9.58 -3.23 1.14
C MET A 1 -9.12 -3.77 2.48
N ILE A 2 -8.61 -5.00 2.58
CA ILE A 2 -8.06 -5.47 3.87
C ILE A 2 -6.66 -4.88 4.04
N VAL A 3 -6.42 -4.15 5.12
CA VAL A 3 -5.11 -3.57 5.45
C VAL A 3 -4.73 -4.10 6.83
N THR A 4 -3.60 -4.80 6.92
CA THR A 4 -3.16 -5.40 8.18
C THR A 4 -1.66 -5.28 8.37
N THR A 5 -1.26 -5.10 9.62
CA THR A 5 0.14 -5.15 10.06
C THR A 5 0.65 -6.59 10.19
N THR A 6 -0.26 -7.58 10.23
CA THR A 6 0.11 -8.99 10.24
C THR A 6 0.66 -9.41 8.88
N LYS A 7 1.64 -10.31 8.88
CA LYS A 7 2.21 -10.88 7.63
C LYS A 7 1.28 -11.87 6.95
N GLU A 8 0.36 -12.44 7.72
CA GLU A 8 -0.52 -13.50 7.29
C GLU A 8 -1.98 -13.12 7.57
N VAL A 9 -2.86 -13.57 6.69
CA VAL A 9 -4.31 -13.52 6.88
C VAL A 9 -4.77 -14.93 7.20
N PRO A 10 -5.22 -15.23 8.44
CA PRO A 10 -5.53 -16.59 8.85
C PRO A 10 -6.65 -17.19 7.97
N GLY A 11 -6.41 -18.41 7.48
CA GLY A 11 -7.38 -19.15 6.66
C GLY A 11 -7.45 -18.72 5.19
N LYS A 12 -6.55 -17.85 4.71
CA LYS A 12 -6.51 -17.45 3.30
C LYS A 12 -5.14 -17.63 2.68
N ASN A 13 -5.10 -18.28 1.52
CA ASN A 13 -3.94 -18.26 0.64
C ASN A 13 -3.99 -17.00 -0.23
N PHE A 14 -2.84 -16.37 -0.39
CA PHE A 14 -2.69 -15.16 -1.19
C PHE A 14 -1.41 -15.21 -2.01
N MET A 15 -1.42 -14.52 -3.14
CA MET A 15 -0.26 -14.29 -3.99
C MET A 15 0.25 -12.88 -3.76
N ILE A 16 1.56 -12.73 -3.59
CA ILE A 16 2.19 -11.42 -3.51
C ILE A 16 2.22 -10.80 -4.91
N ILE A 17 1.65 -9.61 -5.05
CA ILE A 17 1.66 -8.86 -6.31
C ILE A 17 2.87 -7.93 -6.33
N GLY A 18 3.09 -7.19 -5.24
CA GLY A 18 4.14 -6.18 -5.16
C GLY A 18 4.16 -5.46 -3.82
N ILE A 19 5.00 -4.42 -3.73
CA ILE A 19 5.10 -3.57 -2.55
C ILE A 19 4.33 -2.28 -2.83
N ALA A 20 3.32 -1.98 -2.01
CA ALA A 20 2.63 -0.72 -2.01
C ALA A 20 3.36 0.25 -1.08
N LYS A 21 3.50 1.49 -1.52
CA LYS A 21 4.04 2.59 -0.73
C LYS A 21 3.04 3.74 -0.75
N GLY A 22 2.93 4.44 0.36
CA GLY A 22 2.14 5.65 0.46
C GLY A 22 2.90 6.69 1.25
N THR A 23 2.77 7.95 0.88
CA THR A 23 3.47 9.04 1.55
C THR A 23 2.49 10.12 1.94
N GLY A 24 2.52 10.55 3.21
CA GLY A 24 1.68 11.61 3.75
C GLY A 24 2.51 12.72 4.37
N GLY A 25 2.13 13.98 4.11
CA GLY A 25 2.86 15.16 4.57
C GLY A 25 4.09 15.54 3.75
N GLY A 26 4.89 16.49 4.26
CA GLY A 26 6.14 16.95 3.64
C GLY A 26 6.11 18.35 3.00
N GLU A 27 4.93 18.89 2.66
CA GLU A 27 4.80 20.22 2.04
C GLU A 27 4.09 21.25 2.92
N GLU A 28 3.15 20.85 3.77
CA GLU A 28 2.24 21.81 4.41
C GLU A 28 2.61 22.17 5.85
N ARG A 29 2.51 23.46 6.17
CA ARG A 29 2.76 24.00 7.51
C ARG A 29 1.63 23.57 8.45
N LYS A 30 1.93 22.61 9.34
CA LYS A 30 1.06 22.11 10.44
C LYS A 30 -0.13 21.25 9.98
N LYS A 31 0.14 20.06 9.42
CA LYS A 31 -0.80 18.93 9.52
C LYS A 31 -0.54 18.15 10.80
N SER A 32 -1.59 17.63 11.42
CA SER A 32 -1.45 16.74 12.58
C SER A 32 -0.88 15.39 12.12
N LEU A 33 -0.12 14.69 12.98
CA LEU A 33 0.41 13.36 12.63
C LEU A 33 -0.70 12.40 12.19
N SER A 34 -1.88 12.49 12.81
CA SER A 34 -3.07 11.71 12.43
C SER A 34 -3.48 11.94 10.97
N GLU A 35 -3.50 13.18 10.49
CA GLU A 35 -3.86 13.50 9.11
C GLU A 35 -2.81 12.97 8.13
N CYS A 36 -1.52 13.07 8.49
CA CYS A 36 -0.46 12.49 7.69
C CYS A 36 -0.55 10.95 7.62
N TYR A 37 -1.03 10.29 8.67
CA TYR A 37 -1.29 8.84 8.64
C TYR A 37 -2.43 8.50 7.70
N ASP A 38 -3.55 9.24 7.76
CA ASP A 38 -4.70 9.01 6.89
C ASP A 38 -4.33 9.22 5.41
N GLU A 39 -3.55 10.28 5.11
CA GLU A 39 -3.05 10.57 3.77
C GLU A 39 -2.11 9.46 3.26
N ALA A 40 -1.14 9.04 4.09
CA ALA A 40 -0.20 7.97 3.74
C ALA A 40 -0.90 6.62 3.53
N LEU A 41 -1.92 6.30 4.33
CA LEU A 41 -2.70 5.08 4.19
C LEU A 41 -3.57 5.13 2.93
N SER A 42 -4.23 6.25 2.65
CA SER A 42 -5.03 6.42 1.43
C SER A 42 -4.18 6.22 0.17
N ASP A 43 -3.00 6.82 0.13
CA ASP A 43 -2.06 6.70 -0.99
C ASP A 43 -1.54 5.25 -1.15
N LEU A 44 -1.27 4.58 -0.03
CA LEU A 44 -0.93 3.15 -0.02
C LEU A 44 -2.07 2.27 -0.54
N GLU A 45 -3.32 2.57 -0.16
CA GLU A 45 -4.49 1.84 -0.66
C GLU A 45 -4.67 2.03 -2.16
N ASP A 46 -4.54 3.26 -2.65
CA ASP A 46 -4.70 3.55 -4.07
C ASP A 46 -3.59 2.92 -4.92
N CYS A 47 -2.34 2.91 -4.43
CA CYS A 47 -1.26 2.13 -5.04
C CYS A 47 -1.61 0.64 -5.11
N ALA A 48 -2.12 0.05 -4.03
CA ALA A 48 -2.51 -1.36 -4.01
C ALA A 48 -3.68 -1.65 -4.96
N ARG A 49 -4.66 -0.74 -5.06
CA ARG A 49 -5.78 -0.84 -6.01
C ARG A 49 -5.32 -0.78 -7.46
N GLN A 50 -4.37 0.09 -7.78
CA GLN A 50 -3.77 0.17 -9.12
C GLN A 50 -3.05 -1.13 -9.50
N MET A 51 -2.51 -1.85 -8.51
CA MET A 51 -1.92 -3.18 -8.68
C MET A 51 -2.95 -4.31 -8.71
N TYR A 52 -4.26 -4.00 -8.66
CA TYR A 52 -5.35 -4.97 -8.56
C TYR A 52 -5.23 -5.90 -7.34
N ALA A 53 -4.66 -5.41 -6.25
CA ALA A 53 -4.57 -6.14 -5.00
C ALA A 53 -5.90 -6.12 -4.23
N ASP A 54 -6.19 -7.23 -3.55
CA ASP A 54 -7.39 -7.36 -2.71
C ASP A 54 -7.09 -6.96 -1.26
N ALA A 55 -5.83 -7.09 -0.84
CA ALA A 55 -5.37 -6.78 0.50
C ALA A 55 -3.93 -6.25 0.50
N VAL A 56 -3.57 -5.55 1.58
CA VAL A 56 -2.19 -5.21 1.91
C VAL A 56 -1.87 -5.78 3.28
N VAL A 57 -0.80 -6.56 3.35
CA VAL A 57 -0.29 -7.22 4.55
C VAL A 57 1.07 -6.65 4.94
N ALA A 58 1.51 -6.95 6.17
CA ALA A 58 2.79 -6.50 6.70
C ALA A 58 2.98 -4.97 6.63
N VAL A 59 1.90 -4.22 6.87
CA VAL A 59 1.95 -2.75 6.86
C VAL A 59 2.90 -2.26 7.94
N SER A 60 3.83 -1.40 7.54
CA SER A 60 4.79 -0.72 8.40
C SER A 60 4.70 0.77 8.14
N LEU A 61 4.66 1.55 9.22
CA LEU A 61 4.63 3.00 9.18
C LEU A 61 5.96 3.52 9.72
N SER A 62 6.52 4.52 9.06
CA SER A 62 7.75 5.20 9.50
C SER A 62 7.53 6.70 9.43
N VAL A 63 7.82 7.39 10.52
CA VAL A 63 7.77 8.85 10.57
C VAL A 63 9.18 9.36 10.42
N THR A 64 9.37 10.26 9.47
CA THR A 64 10.64 10.94 9.23
C THR A 64 10.41 12.44 9.41
N GLU A 65 11.22 13.05 10.24
CA GLU A 65 11.24 14.50 10.40
C GLU A 65 12.31 15.06 9.48
N THR A 66 11.90 15.75 8.44
CA THR A 66 12.80 16.35 7.45
C THR A 66 12.80 17.85 7.62
N GLY A 67 13.97 18.42 7.91
CA GLY A 67 14.22 19.86 7.91
C GLY A 67 14.95 20.37 9.15
N GLY A 68 15.71 21.46 8.98
CA GLY A 68 16.50 22.09 10.05
C GLY A 68 15.65 22.85 11.08
N GLU A 69 16.30 23.44 12.09
CA GLU A 69 15.65 24.13 13.25
C GLU A 69 14.50 25.10 12.89
N LYS A 70 14.54 25.74 11.71
CA LYS A 70 13.50 26.70 11.28
C LYS A 70 12.35 26.11 10.46
N HIS A 71 12.49 24.89 9.95
CA HIS A 71 11.50 24.25 9.08
C HIS A 71 11.39 22.76 9.37
N ARG A 72 10.95 22.39 10.58
CA ARG A 72 10.57 20.99 10.86
C ARG A 72 9.35 20.62 10.03
N ARG A 73 9.48 19.59 9.21
CA ARG A 73 8.36 18.97 8.48
C ARG A 73 8.30 17.51 8.87
N ASN A 74 7.10 17.06 9.22
CA ASN A 74 6.87 15.66 9.53
C ASN A 74 6.35 14.99 8.27
N GLN A 75 7.00 13.89 7.87
CA GLN A 75 6.60 13.06 6.76
C GLN A 75 6.32 11.65 7.29
N VAL A 76 5.17 11.11 6.93
CA VAL A 76 4.77 9.75 7.25
C VAL A 76 4.92 8.91 5.99
N LEU A 77 5.62 7.79 6.11
CA LEU A 77 5.84 6.83 5.05
C LEU A 77 5.14 5.53 5.46
N ALA A 78 4.24 5.06 4.61
CA ALA A 78 3.55 3.79 4.78
C ALA A 78 4.07 2.81 3.73
N TYR A 79 4.40 1.60 4.16
CA TYR A 79 4.83 0.52 3.28
C TYR A 79 4.04 -0.73 3.60
N GLY A 80 3.67 -1.49 2.59
CA GLY A 80 3.00 -2.76 2.79
C GLY A 80 3.18 -3.68 1.58
N THR A 81 2.92 -4.96 1.79
CA THR A 81 2.94 -5.96 0.72
C THR A 81 1.54 -6.10 0.17
N ALA A 82 1.34 -5.69 -1.08
CA ALA A 82 0.08 -5.85 -1.79
C ALA A 82 -0.08 -7.31 -2.24
N VAL A 83 -1.20 -7.92 -1.85
CA VAL A 83 -1.50 -9.32 -2.10
C VAL A 83 -2.90 -9.49 -2.71
N SER A 84 -3.06 -10.50 -3.55
CA SER A 84 -4.36 -10.91 -4.08
C SER A 84 -4.73 -12.29 -3.54
N PHE A 85 -5.98 -12.45 -3.12
CA PHE A 85 -6.43 -13.72 -2.56
C PHE A 85 -6.62 -14.76 -3.66
N LEU A 86 -5.98 -15.90 -3.47
CA LEU A 86 -6.17 -17.09 -4.30
C LEU A 86 -7.42 -17.83 -3.82
N ASP A 87 -8.59 -17.21 -3.98
CA ASP A 87 -9.85 -17.89 -3.65
C ASP A 87 -10.23 -18.87 -4.77
N ARG A 88 -10.32 -20.17 -4.46
CA ARG A 88 -10.71 -21.23 -5.40
C ARG A 88 -12.17 -21.13 -5.89
N ARG A 89 -12.99 -20.18 -5.44
CA ARG A 89 -14.36 -19.99 -5.96
C ARG A 89 -14.47 -18.98 -7.10
N ASN A 90 -13.37 -18.35 -7.54
CA ASN A 90 -13.41 -17.37 -8.64
C ASN A 90 -13.07 -17.95 -10.03
N ILE A 91 -13.01 -19.27 -10.18
CA ILE A 91 -12.80 -19.95 -11.47
C ILE A 91 -14.05 -19.91 -12.37
N LEU A 92 -15.18 -19.40 -11.87
CA LEU A 92 -16.44 -19.31 -12.64
C LEU A 92 -16.86 -17.87 -13.01
N GLY A 93 -16.17 -16.83 -12.53
CA GLY A 93 -16.64 -15.44 -12.67
C GLY A 93 -15.64 -14.42 -13.20
N ARG A 94 -14.33 -14.61 -13.01
CA ARG A 94 -13.31 -13.74 -13.61
C ARG A 94 -12.67 -14.47 -14.78
N SER A 95 -13.09 -14.09 -15.98
CA SER A 95 -12.39 -14.39 -17.24
C SER A 95 -10.90 -14.11 -17.04
N VAL A 96 -10.14 -15.19 -16.83
CA VAL A 96 -8.69 -15.19 -16.77
C VAL A 96 -8.23 -14.82 -18.17
N ARG A 97 -7.95 -13.54 -18.42
CA ARG A 97 -7.18 -13.17 -19.60
C ARG A 97 -5.77 -13.71 -19.36
N PRO A 98 -5.27 -14.64 -20.20
CA PRO A 98 -3.91 -15.11 -20.06
C PRO A 98 -2.98 -13.94 -20.41
N PHE A 99 -1.92 -13.80 -19.61
CA PHE A 99 -0.59 -13.36 -20.01
C PHE A 99 -0.48 -12.53 -21.29
N GLY A 100 -0.12 -11.26 -21.15
CA GLY A 100 0.29 -10.48 -22.30
C GLY A 100 0.68 -9.05 -21.99
N ARG A 101 1.87 -8.86 -21.39
CA ARG A 101 2.93 -7.93 -21.86
C ARG A 101 3.81 -7.49 -20.69
N ILE A 102 5.03 -8.02 -20.73
CA ILE A 102 6.24 -7.37 -20.24
C ILE A 102 6.27 -5.95 -20.83
N PHE A 103 6.25 -4.93 -19.99
CA PHE A 103 6.77 -3.61 -20.34
C PHE A 103 7.85 -3.24 -19.33
N CYS A 104 9.05 -3.74 -19.62
CA CYS A 104 10.29 -3.09 -19.25
C CYS A 104 10.40 -1.86 -20.16
N TYR A 105 10.39 -0.65 -19.61
CA TYR A 105 10.91 0.51 -20.31
C TYR A 105 12.26 0.85 -19.68
N LEU A 106 13.29 0.77 -20.52
CA LEU A 106 14.62 1.35 -20.32
C LEU A 106 14.54 2.85 -20.09
#